data_AF-A0A537T0R6-F1
#
_entry.id   AF-A0A537T0R6-F1
#
_cell.length_a   1.000
_cell.length_b   1.000
_cell.length_c   1.000
_cell.angle_alpha   90.00
_cell.angle_beta   90.00
_cell.angle_gamma   90.00
#
_symmetry.space_group_name_H-M   'P 1'
#
loop_
_entity.id
_entity.type
_entity.pdbx_description
1 polymer ?
#
loop_
_entity_poly.entity_id
_entity_poly.type
_entity_poly.pdbx_seq_one_letter_code
_entity_poly.pdbx_strand_id
1 'polypeptide(L)'
;MPRSQRWRTHREGALDLARDPFCSRFINLGAHPMIGSRYRKHDILGFEERIDPASTALIIIDVQNDFALPQGVCGLAGDDISPVAPMIDRLKVLIAAARRANLLIIFMRTIYDDVVLSPTLAEQYARRGYPNSICLTGSHGAEFVEGIDPREAPNEIVLTKHRYSAFWGSAIDLFLRTNGIRSLVLAGVATEVCVESTARDAFFRDYQVVVPADCVGCYSEDRQKASLAVLARSFGILAPSADIIAAWQKLGNGPRNWQPESRAQRQLRTLGRKVDPEHTALLLVTGRSVVSPGASPAGIQDLAGHARRAGCFVVHAWPAASARQEDPTTGLEIVPCEGEQIVRYHRASAFADTQLEILLRSNCIRTLIVAGSETNIAVESTVREAFDRDYYAIVPEDCVHAPLSEHDLHASSLTTMRRHFADVIGSTRIRSSWAHAE
;
A
#
# COMPACT_ATOMS: atom_id res chain seq x y z
N MET A 1 26.66 17.79 50.92
CA MET A 1 27.17 17.99 49.55
C MET A 1 26.24 17.30 48.56
N PRO A 2 25.61 18.04 47.62
CA PRO A 2 24.88 17.47 46.50
C PRO A 2 25.80 17.35 45.28
N ARG A 3 25.59 16.34 44.43
CA ARG A 3 25.94 16.40 43.00
C ARG A 3 24.74 15.94 42.19
N SER A 4 23.83 16.90 42.00
CA SER A 4 22.87 16.92 40.92
C SER A 4 23.61 16.85 39.57
N GLN A 5 23.43 15.78 38.80
CA GLN A 5 23.67 15.85 37.36
C GLN A 5 22.52 16.65 36.76
N ARG A 6 22.76 17.96 36.61
CA ARG A 6 21.96 18.84 35.75
C ARG A 6 22.06 18.30 34.33
N TRP A 7 20.94 17.84 33.77
CA TRP A 7 20.78 17.75 32.33
C TRP A 7 21.03 19.15 31.78
N ARG A 8 22.13 19.33 31.05
CA ARG A 8 22.40 20.58 30.34
C ARG A 8 21.32 20.70 29.26
N THR A 9 20.37 21.59 29.48
CA THR A 9 19.50 22.09 28.42
C THR A 9 20.38 22.80 27.40
N HIS A 10 20.66 22.13 26.28
CA HIS A 10 21.09 22.82 25.08
C HIS A 10 19.87 23.61 24.57
N ARG A 11 19.74 24.86 25.04
CA ARG A 11 19.04 25.89 24.28
C ARG A 11 19.99 26.34 23.18
N GLU A 12 19.59 26.10 21.94
CA GLU A 12 19.70 26.98 20.76
C GLU A 12 19.79 26.14 19.47
N GLY A 13 18.87 26.44 18.54
CA GLY A 13 18.78 25.85 17.22
C GLY A 13 17.45 25.15 16.98
N ALA A 14 16.46 25.89 16.47
CA ALA A 14 15.39 25.26 15.70
C ALA A 14 16.05 24.38 14.62
N LEU A 15 15.57 23.15 14.43
CA LEU A 15 16.02 22.31 13.33
C LEU A 15 15.71 23.04 12.02
N ASP A 16 16.72 23.66 11.42
CA ASP A 16 16.63 24.19 10.07
C ASP A 16 16.64 22.98 9.12
N LEU A 17 15.45 22.40 8.90
CA LEU A 17 15.24 21.21 8.06
C LEU A 17 15.77 21.42 6.63
N ALA A 18 15.91 22.66 6.17
CA ALA A 18 16.50 22.99 4.88
C ALA A 18 18.05 22.91 4.88
N ARG A 19 18.69 23.03 6.06
CA ARG A 19 20.15 22.98 6.24
C ARG A 19 20.66 21.76 6.97
N ASP A 20 19.78 20.88 7.47
CA ASP A 20 20.18 19.61 8.03
C ASP A 20 20.86 18.75 6.92
N PRO A 21 22.15 18.38 7.08
CA PRO A 21 22.88 17.58 6.10
C PRO A 21 22.25 16.20 5.84
N PHE A 22 21.41 15.74 6.78
CA PHE A 22 20.66 14.51 6.67
C PHE A 22 19.46 14.71 5.73
N CYS A 23 18.63 15.73 5.93
CA CYS A 23 17.44 15.98 5.09
C CYS A 23 17.80 16.36 3.64
N SER A 24 18.83 17.19 3.44
CA SER A 24 19.26 17.61 2.09
C SER A 24 19.90 16.50 1.25
N ARG A 25 20.43 15.43 1.89
CA ARG A 25 21.00 14.26 1.19
C ARG A 25 19.94 13.39 0.51
N PHE A 26 18.69 13.41 0.96
CA PHE A 26 17.64 12.50 0.47
C PHE A 26 16.86 13.04 -0.74
N ILE A 27 17.02 14.32 -1.09
CA ILE A 27 16.45 14.92 -2.31
C ILE A 27 17.27 14.51 -3.55
N ASN A 28 18.57 14.25 -3.40
CA ASN A 28 19.50 13.89 -4.48
C ASN A 28 20.16 12.51 -4.26
N LEU A 29 19.35 11.45 -4.22
CA LEU A 29 19.82 10.06 -4.05
C LEU A 29 20.66 9.51 -5.23
N GLY A 30 20.70 10.22 -6.37
CA GLY A 30 21.41 9.77 -7.58
C GLY A 30 22.94 9.68 -7.47
N ALA A 31 23.56 10.24 -6.43
CA ALA A 31 25.02 10.45 -6.36
C ALA A 31 25.76 9.71 -5.22
N HIS A 32 25.16 8.69 -4.57
CA HIS A 32 25.83 8.02 -3.45
C HIS A 32 26.86 6.95 -3.92
N PRO A 33 28.16 7.07 -3.55
CA PRO A 33 29.25 6.28 -4.13
C PRO A 33 29.26 4.78 -3.74
N MET A 34 28.57 4.39 -2.66
CA MET A 34 28.45 2.97 -2.26
C MET A 34 27.50 2.16 -3.13
N ILE A 35 26.71 2.80 -4.01
CA ILE A 35 25.71 2.10 -4.82
C ILE A 35 26.29 1.85 -6.22
N GLY A 36 27.28 0.97 -6.28
CA GLY A 36 27.70 0.33 -7.53
C GLY A 36 26.52 -0.43 -8.13
N SER A 37 26.36 -0.36 -9.46
CA SER A 37 25.18 -0.83 -10.20
C SER A 37 24.75 -2.28 -9.94
N ARG A 38 25.63 -3.14 -9.38
CA ARG A 38 25.38 -4.57 -9.15
C ARG A 38 24.31 -4.90 -8.10
N TYR A 39 23.92 -3.95 -7.23
CA TYR A 39 22.92 -4.18 -6.18
C TYR A 39 21.64 -3.35 -6.35
N ARG A 40 21.49 -2.59 -7.45
CA ARG A 40 20.25 -1.86 -7.73
C ARG A 40 19.29 -2.74 -8.50
N LYS A 41 18.17 -3.11 -7.86
CA LYS A 41 17.06 -3.80 -8.52
C LYS A 41 16.14 -2.84 -9.27
N HIS A 42 15.96 -1.62 -8.76
CA HIS A 42 15.03 -0.63 -9.31
C HIS A 42 15.68 0.76 -9.40
N ASP A 43 15.15 1.57 -10.30
CA ASP A 43 15.49 2.99 -10.39
C ASP A 43 14.97 3.76 -9.18
N ILE A 44 15.79 4.70 -8.71
CA ILE A 44 15.42 5.56 -7.58
C ILE A 44 14.73 6.80 -8.16
N LEU A 45 13.43 6.92 -7.90
CA LEU A 45 12.66 8.10 -8.30
C LEU A 45 13.25 9.38 -7.70
N GLY A 46 13.39 10.39 -8.54
CA GLY A 46 13.67 11.77 -8.14
C GLY A 46 12.48 12.43 -7.45
N PHE A 47 12.68 13.65 -6.95
CA PHE A 47 11.66 14.38 -6.20
C PHE A 47 10.37 14.59 -7.02
N GLU A 48 10.47 15.15 -8.23
CA GLU A 48 9.30 15.43 -9.08
C GLU A 48 8.53 14.16 -9.46
N GLU A 49 9.22 13.06 -9.74
CA GLU A 49 8.61 11.76 -10.06
C GLU A 49 7.84 11.17 -8.86
N ARG A 50 8.34 11.39 -7.63
CA ARG A 50 7.67 10.95 -6.40
C ARG A 50 6.39 11.72 -6.13
N ILE A 51 6.22 12.92 -6.68
CA ILE A 51 5.04 13.76 -6.44
C ILE A 51 4.29 14.08 -7.73
N ASP A 52 4.46 13.26 -8.77
CA ASP A 52 3.71 13.40 -10.02
C ASP A 52 2.20 13.39 -9.71
N PRO A 53 1.47 14.48 -9.99
CA PRO A 53 0.04 14.57 -9.76
C PRO A 53 -0.78 13.44 -10.40
N ALA A 54 -0.28 12.81 -11.47
CA ALA A 54 -0.95 11.69 -12.12
C ALA A 54 -1.08 10.48 -11.21
N SER A 55 -0.07 10.18 -10.39
CA SER A 55 -0.02 8.99 -9.53
C SER A 55 0.20 9.30 -8.04
N THR A 56 -0.08 10.53 -7.63
CA THR A 56 0.07 10.99 -6.24
C THR A 56 -1.29 11.34 -5.64
N ALA A 57 -1.50 10.93 -4.39
CA ALA A 57 -2.64 11.40 -3.59
C ALA A 57 -2.17 12.27 -2.43
N LEU A 58 -2.92 13.33 -2.12
CA LEU A 58 -2.78 14.08 -0.87
C LEU A 58 -3.69 13.45 0.19
N ILE A 59 -3.11 13.01 1.31
CA ILE A 59 -3.84 12.43 2.43
C ILE A 59 -3.81 13.41 3.60
N ILE A 60 -5.00 13.85 4.03
CA ILE A 60 -5.19 14.81 5.12
C ILE A 60 -5.70 14.03 6.32
N ILE A 61 -4.86 13.94 7.35
CA ILE A 61 -5.07 13.02 8.46
C ILE A 61 -5.58 13.79 9.68
N ASP A 62 -6.81 13.45 10.09
CA ASP A 62 -7.38 13.76 11.41
C ASP A 62 -7.39 15.25 11.78
N VAL A 63 -7.48 16.17 10.81
CA VAL A 63 -7.60 17.61 11.09
C VAL A 63 -9.03 17.95 11.53
N GLN A 64 -9.44 17.34 12.63
CA GLN A 64 -10.77 17.43 13.24
C GLN A 64 -10.74 18.29 14.50
N ASN A 65 -11.88 18.86 14.86
CA ASN A 65 -11.98 19.83 15.94
C ASN A 65 -11.47 19.30 17.29
N ASP A 66 -11.73 18.03 17.63
CA ASP A 66 -11.24 17.42 18.87
C ASP A 66 -9.72 17.36 19.00
N PHE A 67 -9.02 17.27 17.86
CA PHE A 67 -7.56 17.19 17.83
C PHE A 67 -6.90 18.56 17.65
N ALA A 68 -7.58 19.49 16.97
CA ALA A 68 -6.93 20.66 16.40
C ALA A 68 -7.35 22.00 17.01
N LEU A 69 -8.42 22.04 17.84
CA LEU A 69 -8.90 23.28 18.45
C LEU A 69 -8.69 23.28 19.97
N PRO A 70 -8.48 24.47 20.60
CA PRO A 70 -8.34 24.58 22.06
C PRO A 70 -9.53 24.02 22.85
N GLN A 71 -10.74 24.12 22.31
CA GLN A 71 -11.97 23.57 22.88
C GLN A 71 -12.21 22.10 22.54
N GLY A 72 -11.37 21.50 21.70
CA GLY A 72 -11.41 20.08 21.39
C GLY A 72 -10.83 19.22 22.52
N VAL A 73 -11.05 17.91 22.46
CA VAL A 73 -10.58 16.96 23.49
C VAL A 73 -9.10 17.12 23.83
N CYS A 74 -8.20 17.25 22.85
CA CYS A 74 -6.76 17.41 23.14
C CYS A 74 -6.48 18.69 23.94
N GLY A 75 -7.07 19.82 23.53
CA GLY A 75 -6.91 21.09 24.24
C GLY A 75 -7.51 21.05 25.65
N LEU A 76 -8.70 20.46 25.82
CA LEU A 76 -9.34 20.27 27.12
C LEU A 76 -8.57 19.32 28.06
N ALA A 77 -7.83 18.36 27.49
CA ALA A 77 -6.94 17.47 28.24
C ALA A 77 -5.58 18.10 28.58
N GLY A 78 -5.32 19.33 28.12
CA GLY A 78 -4.11 20.10 28.46
C GLY A 78 -2.96 19.99 27.47
N ASP A 79 -3.17 19.43 26.28
CA ASP A 79 -2.19 19.49 25.19
C ASP A 79 -2.03 20.94 24.67
N ASP A 80 -0.80 21.36 24.33
CA ASP A 80 -0.56 22.67 23.70
C ASP A 80 -0.90 22.62 22.21
N ILE A 81 -2.04 23.21 21.85
CA ILE A 81 -2.57 23.23 20.48
C ILE A 81 -1.95 24.37 19.64
N SER A 82 -1.23 25.32 20.26
CA SER A 82 -0.70 26.49 19.55
C SER A 82 0.17 26.17 18.32
N PRO A 83 0.93 25.06 18.25
CA PRO A 83 1.69 24.70 17.03
C PRO A 83 0.81 24.21 15.87
N VAL A 84 -0.42 23.78 16.13
CA VAL A 84 -1.32 23.18 15.12
C VAL A 84 -1.98 24.26 14.26
N ALA A 85 -2.32 25.41 14.83
CA ALA A 85 -2.95 26.52 14.10
C ALA A 85 -2.14 27.01 12.88
N PRO A 86 -0.85 27.40 13.01
CA PRO A 86 -0.06 27.82 11.84
C PRO A 86 0.16 26.70 10.82
N MET A 87 0.20 25.43 11.27
CA MET A 87 0.27 24.27 10.38
C MET A 87 -1.00 24.15 9.52
N ILE A 88 -2.18 24.37 10.10
CA ILE A 88 -3.46 24.37 9.37
C ILE A 88 -3.48 25.45 8.28
N ASP A 89 -2.95 26.64 8.56
CA ASP A 89 -2.87 27.71 7.56
C ASP A 89 -1.99 27.30 6.36
N ARG A 90 -0.87 26.62 6.59
CA ARG A 90 -0.03 26.07 5.52
C ARG A 90 -0.74 24.95 4.77
N LEU A 91 -1.43 24.08 5.50
CA LEU A 91 -2.19 22.99 4.91
C LEU A 91 -3.32 23.49 4.00
N LYS A 92 -4.02 24.57 4.36
CA LYS A 92 -5.02 25.21 3.49
C LYS A 92 -4.42 25.62 2.14
N VAL A 93 -3.20 26.16 2.14
CA VAL A 93 -2.48 26.53 0.91
C VAL A 93 -2.09 25.29 0.10
N LEU A 94 -1.59 24.23 0.75
CA LEU A 94 -1.25 22.97 0.10
C LEU A 94 -2.47 22.29 -0.53
N ILE A 95 -3.60 22.25 0.18
CA ILE A 95 -4.88 21.72 -0.33
C ILE A 95 -5.34 22.51 -1.57
N ALA A 96 -5.28 23.85 -1.51
CA ALA A 96 -5.64 24.69 -2.65
C ALA A 96 -4.74 24.41 -3.87
N ALA A 97 -3.45 24.15 -3.66
CA ALA A 97 -2.54 23.76 -4.74
C ALA A 97 -2.83 22.36 -5.28
N ALA A 98 -3.09 21.37 -4.41
CA ALA A 98 -3.46 20.03 -4.82
C ALA A 98 -4.74 20.02 -5.66
N ARG A 99 -5.73 20.85 -5.28
CA ARG A 99 -6.96 21.08 -6.05
C ARG A 99 -6.67 21.68 -7.43
N ARG A 100 -5.81 22.72 -7.51
CA ARG A 100 -5.41 23.31 -8.81
C ARG A 100 -4.68 22.31 -9.72
N ALA A 101 -3.87 21.44 -9.11
CA ALA A 101 -3.18 20.35 -9.78
C ALA A 101 -4.06 19.11 -10.00
N ASN A 102 -5.34 19.15 -9.62
CA ASN A 102 -6.31 18.09 -9.83
C ASN A 102 -5.91 16.72 -9.23
N LEU A 103 -5.24 16.71 -8.07
CA LEU A 103 -4.86 15.48 -7.38
C LEU A 103 -6.08 14.73 -6.83
N LEU A 104 -5.92 13.42 -6.59
CA LEU A 104 -6.79 12.71 -5.66
C LEU A 104 -6.48 13.21 -4.24
N ILE A 105 -7.50 13.62 -3.50
CA ILE A 105 -7.38 14.10 -2.12
C ILE A 105 -8.25 13.22 -1.23
N ILE A 106 -7.64 12.64 -0.20
CA ILE A 106 -8.34 11.79 0.76
C ILE A 106 -8.27 12.46 2.14
N PHE A 107 -9.44 12.75 2.69
CA PHE A 107 -9.62 13.25 4.05
C PHE A 107 -9.88 12.06 4.97
N MET A 108 -8.93 11.76 5.84
CA MET A 108 -9.10 10.73 6.85
C MET A 108 -9.79 11.32 8.06
N ARG A 109 -10.96 10.76 8.38
CA ARG A 109 -11.74 11.03 9.58
C ARG A 109 -11.49 9.91 10.58
N THR A 110 -11.16 10.28 11.79
CA THR A 110 -11.13 9.36 12.92
C THR A 110 -12.46 9.37 13.63
N ILE A 111 -12.96 8.18 13.95
CA ILE A 111 -14.11 7.98 14.84
C ILE A 111 -13.70 6.97 15.90
N TYR A 112 -13.75 7.37 17.16
CA TYR A 112 -13.50 6.51 18.31
C TYR A 112 -14.73 6.52 19.22
N ASP A 113 -15.70 5.68 18.88
CA ASP A 113 -16.87 5.42 19.70
C ASP A 113 -16.70 4.15 20.55
N ASP A 114 -17.67 3.90 21.43
CA ASP A 114 -17.67 2.75 22.33
C ASP A 114 -17.65 1.39 21.60
N VAL A 115 -18.12 1.33 20.34
CA VAL A 115 -18.14 0.07 19.56
C VAL A 115 -16.73 -0.35 19.15
N VAL A 116 -15.85 0.61 18.87
CA VAL A 116 -14.47 0.33 18.43
C VAL A 116 -13.43 0.51 19.55
N LEU A 117 -13.86 0.91 20.74
CA LEU A 117 -13.03 1.11 21.93
C LEU A 117 -12.62 -0.23 22.55
N SER A 118 -11.44 -0.71 22.20
CA SER A 118 -10.86 -1.89 22.86
C SER A 118 -10.35 -1.56 24.27
N PRO A 119 -10.20 -2.56 25.16
CA PRO A 119 -9.60 -2.34 26.48
C PRO A 119 -8.24 -1.64 26.43
N THR A 120 -7.41 -1.98 25.44
CA THR A 120 -6.10 -1.35 25.21
C THR A 120 -6.21 0.14 24.84
N LEU A 121 -7.19 0.51 24.01
CA LEU A 121 -7.40 1.90 23.64
C LEU A 121 -7.97 2.71 24.80
N ALA A 122 -8.92 2.13 25.55
CA ALA A 122 -9.49 2.74 26.76
C ALA A 122 -8.42 3.02 27.82
N GLU A 123 -7.50 2.08 28.06
CA GLU A 123 -6.38 2.27 28.98
C GLU A 123 -5.50 3.46 28.56
N GLN A 124 -5.21 3.58 27.26
CA GLN A 124 -4.44 4.71 26.76
C GLN A 124 -5.17 6.04 26.94
N TYR A 125 -6.49 6.08 26.71
CA TYR A 125 -7.29 7.28 26.90
C TYR A 125 -7.26 7.74 28.36
N ALA A 126 -7.39 6.81 29.31
CA ALA A 126 -7.26 7.10 30.73
C ALA A 126 -5.89 7.73 31.07
N ARG A 127 -4.79 7.24 30.49
CA ARG A 127 -3.44 7.82 30.68
C ARG A 127 -3.30 9.24 30.10
N ARG A 128 -4.09 9.57 29.06
CA ARG A 128 -4.10 10.89 28.42
C ARG A 128 -5.15 11.85 29.02
N GLY A 129 -5.98 11.37 29.96
CA GLY A 129 -7.10 12.15 30.50
C GLY A 129 -8.23 12.36 29.49
N TYR A 130 -8.36 11.50 28.48
CA TYR A 130 -9.39 11.60 27.45
C TYR A 130 -10.68 10.90 27.92
N PRO A 131 -11.86 11.35 27.48
CA PRO A 131 -13.09 10.59 27.67
C PRO A 131 -13.03 9.28 26.87
N ASN A 132 -13.89 8.32 27.22
CA ASN A 132 -13.92 7.01 26.55
C ASN A 132 -14.31 7.07 25.07
N SER A 133 -14.90 8.18 24.62
CA SER A 133 -15.33 8.40 23.24
C SER A 133 -14.89 9.79 22.78
N ILE A 134 -14.27 9.87 21.60
CA ILE A 134 -13.79 11.12 20.98
C ILE A 134 -14.08 11.09 19.48
N CYS A 135 -14.26 12.26 18.86
CA CYS A 135 -14.67 12.38 17.47
C CYS A 135 -15.91 11.52 17.16
N LEU A 136 -16.95 11.64 17.99
CA LEU A 136 -18.18 10.87 17.80
C LEU A 136 -18.89 11.25 16.50
N THR A 137 -19.43 10.28 15.78
CA THR A 137 -20.19 10.52 14.55
C THR A 137 -21.31 11.54 14.79
N GLY A 138 -21.32 12.63 14.00
CA GLY A 138 -22.29 13.72 14.11
C GLY A 138 -22.02 14.74 15.22
N SER A 139 -20.94 14.58 15.99
CA SER A 139 -20.49 15.59 16.94
C SER A 139 -19.64 16.66 16.25
N HIS A 140 -19.65 17.88 16.81
CA HIS A 140 -18.75 18.94 16.37
C HIS A 140 -17.27 18.54 16.46
N GLY A 141 -16.90 17.75 17.47
CA GLY A 141 -15.53 17.25 17.65
C GLY A 141 -15.03 16.38 16.48
N ALA A 142 -15.94 15.70 15.79
CA ALA A 142 -15.63 14.85 14.64
C ALA A 142 -15.58 15.59 13.30
N GLU A 143 -16.09 16.82 13.24
CA GLU A 143 -16.04 17.65 12.04
C GLU A 143 -14.60 18.09 11.76
N PHE A 144 -14.29 18.29 10.47
CA PHE A 144 -13.01 18.87 10.09
C PHE A 144 -12.94 20.34 10.51
N VAL A 145 -11.73 20.84 10.76
CA VAL A 145 -11.54 22.26 11.08
C VAL A 145 -11.95 23.13 9.89
N GLU A 146 -12.58 24.27 10.19
CA GLU A 146 -13.02 25.25 9.20
C GLU A 146 -11.93 25.58 8.16
N GLY A 147 -12.28 25.39 6.89
CA GLY A 147 -11.42 25.65 5.73
C GLY A 147 -10.55 24.46 5.30
N ILE A 148 -10.59 23.35 6.03
CA ILE A 148 -10.06 22.03 5.63
C ILE A 148 -11.18 21.14 5.07
N ASP A 149 -12.38 21.70 4.88
CA ASP A 149 -13.54 20.92 4.50
C ASP A 149 -13.38 20.23 3.13
N PRO A 150 -13.75 18.94 3.02
CA PRO A 150 -13.84 18.24 1.75
C PRO A 150 -14.92 18.91 0.89
N ARG A 151 -14.65 19.04 -0.41
CA ARG A 151 -15.64 19.51 -1.39
C ARG A 151 -16.43 18.34 -1.93
N GLU A 152 -17.64 18.63 -2.40
CA GLU A 152 -18.38 17.70 -3.25
C GLU A 152 -17.73 17.66 -4.65
N ALA A 153 -16.66 16.89 -4.77
CA ALA A 153 -15.88 16.72 -5.99
C ALA A 153 -15.50 15.24 -6.18
N PRO A 154 -15.40 14.74 -7.42
CA PRO A 154 -15.13 13.31 -7.70
C PRO A 154 -13.75 12.83 -7.22
N ASN A 155 -12.84 13.76 -6.91
CA ASN A 155 -11.47 13.50 -6.47
C ASN A 155 -11.21 13.93 -5.03
N GLU A 156 -12.25 14.28 -4.26
CA GLU A 156 -12.15 14.53 -2.81
C GLU A 156 -12.97 13.48 -2.06
N ILE A 157 -12.29 12.63 -1.30
CA ILE A 157 -12.90 11.45 -0.67
C ILE A 157 -12.73 11.53 0.83
N VAL A 158 -13.79 11.29 1.59
CA VAL A 158 -13.70 11.14 3.04
C VAL A 158 -13.72 9.66 3.38
N LEU A 159 -12.73 9.19 4.14
CA LEU A 159 -12.66 7.83 4.65
C LEU A 159 -12.58 7.84 6.17
N THR A 160 -13.28 6.91 6.81
CA THR A 160 -13.25 6.77 8.27
C THR A 160 -12.22 5.72 8.69
N LYS A 161 -11.47 6.00 9.77
CA LYS A 161 -10.59 5.05 10.44
C LYS A 161 -10.89 4.98 11.94
N HIS A 162 -10.56 3.82 12.51
CA HIS A 162 -10.77 3.52 13.93
C HIS A 162 -9.48 3.12 14.64
N ARG A 163 -8.32 3.36 14.03
CA ARG A 163 -6.97 3.16 14.60
C ARG A 163 -6.02 4.23 14.03
N TYR A 164 -4.78 4.27 14.50
CA TYR A 164 -3.86 5.36 14.16
C TYR A 164 -3.46 5.40 12.69
N SER A 165 -3.02 4.27 12.14
CA SER A 165 -2.75 4.18 10.72
C SER A 165 -4.04 4.25 9.92
N ALA A 166 -4.05 5.07 8.87
CA ALA A 166 -5.13 5.10 7.90
C ALA A 166 -5.33 3.76 7.19
N PHE A 167 -4.29 2.92 7.08
CA PHE A 167 -4.37 1.61 6.43
C PHE A 167 -4.98 0.52 7.31
N TRP A 168 -5.15 0.76 8.61
CA TRP A 168 -5.67 -0.25 9.53
C TRP A 168 -7.19 -0.23 9.57
N GLY A 169 -7.81 -1.20 8.89
CA GLY A 169 -9.26 -1.40 8.93
C GLY A 169 -10.06 -0.28 8.23
N SER A 170 -9.45 0.46 7.31
CA SER A 170 -10.15 1.39 6.41
C SER A 170 -10.02 0.96 4.95
N ALA A 171 -10.80 1.57 4.07
CA ALA A 171 -10.78 1.29 2.63
C ALA A 171 -9.65 2.01 1.87
N ILE A 172 -8.76 2.77 2.54
CA ILE A 172 -7.81 3.66 1.84
C ILE A 172 -6.99 2.95 0.76
N ASP A 173 -6.49 1.75 1.05
CA ASP A 173 -5.63 1.02 0.11
C ASP A 173 -6.36 0.59 -1.16
N LEU A 174 -7.64 0.23 -1.04
CA LEU A 174 -8.50 -0.07 -2.20
C LEU A 174 -8.65 1.17 -3.09
N PHE A 175 -8.93 2.34 -2.48
CA PHE A 175 -9.04 3.60 -3.21
C PHE A 175 -7.73 3.98 -3.89
N LEU A 176 -6.60 3.85 -3.21
CA LEU A 176 -5.29 4.16 -3.77
C LEU A 176 -4.94 3.24 -4.96
N ARG A 177 -5.09 1.92 -4.80
CA ARG A 177 -4.83 0.92 -5.85
C ARG A 177 -5.69 1.13 -7.09
N THR A 178 -7.01 1.21 -6.91
CA THR A 178 -7.98 1.39 -8.00
C THR A 178 -7.71 2.68 -8.80
N ASN A 179 -7.16 3.71 -8.12
CA ASN A 179 -6.80 4.98 -8.73
C ASN A 179 -5.37 5.02 -9.28
N GLY A 180 -4.62 3.91 -9.28
CA GLY A 180 -3.24 3.85 -9.76
C GLY A 180 -2.30 4.81 -9.02
N ILE A 181 -2.54 5.02 -7.73
CA ILE A 181 -1.70 5.86 -6.87
C ILE A 181 -0.49 5.04 -6.42
N ARG A 182 0.69 5.66 -6.53
CA ARG A 182 1.99 5.06 -6.14
C ARG A 182 2.68 5.88 -5.05
N SER A 183 2.30 7.14 -4.89
CA SER A 183 2.92 8.07 -3.96
C SER A 183 1.88 8.79 -3.11
N LEU A 184 2.22 9.05 -1.86
CA LEU A 184 1.37 9.73 -0.90
C LEU A 184 2.08 10.97 -0.35
N VAL A 185 1.41 12.11 -0.42
CA VAL A 185 1.76 13.29 0.37
C VAL A 185 0.92 13.24 1.64
N LEU A 186 1.54 13.06 2.81
CA LEU A 186 0.83 12.90 4.08
C LEU A 186 0.90 14.17 4.92
N ALA A 187 -0.25 14.73 5.28
CA ALA A 187 -0.36 15.96 6.06
C ALA A 187 -1.40 15.81 7.19
N GLY A 188 -1.36 16.68 8.20
CA GLY A 188 -2.35 16.71 9.30
C GLY A 188 -1.76 16.42 10.68
N VAL A 189 -2.55 15.78 11.56
CA VAL A 189 -2.21 15.58 12.97
C VAL A 189 -2.49 14.15 13.45
N ALA A 190 -1.87 13.67 14.53
CA ALA A 190 -0.62 14.18 15.08
C ALA A 190 0.59 13.55 14.34
N THR A 191 1.66 14.31 14.15
CA THR A 191 2.88 13.88 13.42
C THR A 191 3.39 12.52 13.88
N GLU A 192 3.63 12.35 15.18
CA GLU A 192 4.23 11.16 15.79
C GLU A 192 3.25 9.99 16.00
N VAL A 193 1.96 10.23 15.80
CA VAL A 193 0.90 9.23 16.03
C VAL A 193 0.30 8.79 14.71
N CYS A 194 -0.72 9.49 14.21
CA CYS A 194 -1.51 9.05 13.06
C CYS A 194 -0.75 9.24 11.75
N VAL A 195 -0.03 10.35 11.59
CA VAL A 195 0.74 10.62 10.38
C VAL A 195 1.90 9.63 10.25
N GLU A 196 2.73 9.49 11.28
CA GLU A 196 3.85 8.53 11.27
C GLU A 196 3.39 7.08 11.17
N SER A 197 2.32 6.68 11.87
CA SER A 197 1.76 5.33 11.74
C SER A 197 1.32 5.05 10.30
N THR A 198 0.65 6.03 9.67
CA THR A 198 0.22 5.92 8.28
C THR A 198 1.41 5.89 7.31
N ALA A 199 2.45 6.68 7.56
CA ALA A 199 3.67 6.70 6.75
C ALA A 199 4.41 5.35 6.79
N ARG A 200 4.56 4.76 7.98
CA ARG A 200 5.16 3.43 8.15
C ARG A 200 4.38 2.36 7.41
N ASP A 201 3.05 2.38 7.56
CA ASP A 201 2.18 1.42 6.88
C ASP A 201 2.15 1.59 5.35
N ALA A 202 2.22 2.83 4.86
CA ALA A 202 2.35 3.13 3.45
C ALA A 202 3.66 2.58 2.89
N PHE A 203 4.77 2.80 3.60
CA PHE A 203 6.08 2.26 3.24
C PHE A 203 6.07 0.72 3.20
N PHE A 204 5.46 0.05 4.19
CA PHE A 204 5.33 -1.41 4.20
C PHE A 204 4.45 -1.97 3.08
N ARG A 205 3.69 -1.11 2.39
CA ARG A 205 2.84 -1.46 1.24
C ARG A 205 3.42 -0.98 -0.09
N ASP A 206 4.69 -0.60 -0.09
CA ASP A 206 5.46 -0.10 -1.25
C ASP A 206 4.95 1.22 -1.85
N TYR A 207 4.22 2.04 -1.07
CA TYR A 207 3.95 3.42 -1.46
C TYR A 207 5.16 4.32 -1.18
N GLN A 208 5.43 5.25 -2.10
CA GLN A 208 6.42 6.30 -1.86
C GLN A 208 5.80 7.39 -0.98
N VAL A 209 6.46 7.74 0.13
CA VAL A 209 5.92 8.72 1.08
C VAL A 209 6.70 10.04 1.00
N VAL A 210 5.94 11.12 0.95
CA VAL A 210 6.42 12.50 1.08
C VAL A 210 5.65 13.17 2.21
N VAL A 211 6.35 13.81 3.14
CA VAL A 211 5.74 14.53 4.26
C VAL A 211 6.08 16.02 4.15
N PRO A 212 5.10 16.92 3.98
CA PRO A 212 5.34 18.35 4.07
C PRO A 212 5.54 18.72 5.54
N ALA A 213 6.78 18.96 5.96
CA ALA A 213 7.13 19.12 7.38
C ALA A 213 6.43 20.31 8.06
N ASP A 214 6.04 21.32 7.28
CA ASP A 214 5.28 22.50 7.68
C ASP A 214 3.74 22.32 7.60
N CYS A 215 3.26 21.17 7.13
CA CYS A 215 1.84 20.77 7.08
C CYS A 215 1.54 19.53 7.94
N VAL A 216 2.43 19.19 8.86
CA VAL A 216 2.20 18.20 9.92
C VAL A 216 2.47 18.83 11.28
N GLY A 217 1.66 18.51 12.27
CA GLY A 217 1.78 19.11 13.60
C GLY A 217 1.47 18.13 14.72
N CYS A 218 2.03 18.42 15.89
CA CYS A 218 1.66 17.79 17.14
C CYS A 218 1.87 18.73 18.32
N TYR A 219 1.53 18.26 19.52
CA TYR A 219 1.42 19.07 20.73
C TYR A 219 2.74 19.18 21.51
N SER A 220 3.87 18.84 20.89
CA SER A 220 5.19 18.87 21.53
C SER A 220 6.30 19.01 20.49
N GLU A 221 7.14 20.04 20.65
CA GLU A 221 8.28 20.30 19.75
C GLU A 221 9.28 19.13 19.73
N ASP A 222 9.55 18.51 20.88
CA ASP A 222 10.48 17.39 20.97
C ASP A 222 9.95 16.15 20.22
N ARG A 223 8.65 15.85 20.36
CA ARG A 223 8.01 14.74 19.63
C ARG A 223 7.95 15.01 18.13
N GLN A 224 7.63 16.24 17.73
CA GLN A 224 7.66 16.70 16.33
C GLN A 224 9.04 16.44 15.71
N LYS A 225 10.12 16.92 16.35
CA LYS A 225 11.50 16.75 15.87
C LYS A 225 11.89 15.29 15.78
N ALA A 226 11.60 14.49 16.81
CA ALA A 226 11.94 13.07 16.84
C ALA A 226 11.24 12.29 15.72
N SER A 227 9.94 12.51 15.53
CA SER A 227 9.16 11.85 14.50
C SER A 227 9.63 12.21 13.09
N LEU A 228 9.82 13.51 12.81
CA LEU A 228 10.32 13.97 11.51
C LEU A 228 11.70 13.37 11.17
N ALA A 229 12.61 13.28 12.14
CA ALA A 229 13.92 12.66 11.93
C ALA A 229 13.81 11.17 11.55
N VAL A 230 12.88 10.43 12.17
CA VAL A 230 12.62 9.02 11.86
C VAL A 230 11.98 8.87 10.48
N LEU A 231 10.99 9.71 10.16
CA LEU A 231 10.32 9.73 8.86
C LEU A 231 11.33 9.96 7.73
N ALA A 232 12.15 11.01 7.85
CA ALA A 232 13.16 11.40 6.86
C ALA A 232 14.20 10.30 6.60
N ARG A 233 14.53 9.50 7.62
CA ARG A 233 15.55 8.47 7.53
C ARG A 233 15.00 7.18 6.92
N SER A 234 13.79 6.78 7.29
CA SER A 234 13.37 5.38 7.14
C SER A 234 12.10 5.18 6.32
N PHE A 235 11.20 6.15 6.27
CA PHE A 235 9.83 5.90 5.78
C PHE A 235 9.41 6.81 4.63
N GLY A 236 10.12 7.90 4.38
CA GLY A 236 9.84 8.80 3.27
C GLY A 236 10.83 9.94 3.19
N ILE A 237 10.50 10.94 2.36
CA ILE A 237 11.25 12.19 2.27
C ILE A 237 10.45 13.32 2.92
N LEU A 238 11.17 14.26 3.54
CA LEU A 238 10.58 15.52 3.98
C LEU A 238 10.82 16.59 2.92
N ALA A 239 9.82 17.42 2.69
CA ALA A 239 9.96 18.60 1.85
C ALA A 239 9.14 19.75 2.44
N PRO A 240 9.51 21.02 2.24
CA PRO A 240 8.61 22.14 2.48
C PRO A 240 7.38 22.05 1.54
N SER A 241 6.21 22.41 2.04
CA SER A 241 4.98 22.47 1.21
C SER A 241 5.16 23.35 -0.03
N ALA A 242 5.94 24.43 0.07
CA ALA A 242 6.25 25.33 -1.04
C ALA A 242 6.94 24.62 -2.22
N ASP A 243 7.87 23.71 -1.94
CA ASP A 243 8.61 22.97 -2.98
C ASP A 243 7.72 21.94 -3.68
N ILE A 244 6.86 21.27 -2.90
CA ILE A 244 5.84 20.36 -3.44
C ILE A 244 4.88 21.13 -4.37
N ILE A 245 4.42 22.31 -3.94
CA ILE A 245 3.52 23.17 -4.71
C ILE A 245 4.20 23.62 -6.01
N ALA A 246 5.47 24.05 -5.94
CA ALA A 246 6.21 24.48 -7.12
C ALA A 246 6.38 23.34 -8.14
N ALA A 247 6.67 22.13 -7.67
CA ALA A 247 6.77 20.95 -8.53
C ALA A 247 5.42 20.61 -9.18
N TRP A 248 4.31 20.65 -8.44
CA TRP A 248 2.97 20.44 -9.03
C TRP A 248 2.60 21.50 -10.07
N GLN A 249 2.98 22.76 -9.84
CA GLN A 249 2.77 23.83 -10.82
C GLN A 249 3.57 23.59 -12.09
N LYS A 250 4.82 23.13 -11.98
CA LYS A 250 5.69 22.81 -13.11
C LYS A 250 5.17 21.62 -13.92
N LEU A 251 4.72 20.56 -13.25
CA LEU A 251 4.19 19.35 -13.90
C LEU A 251 2.83 19.58 -14.58
N GLY A 252 2.10 20.62 -14.17
CA GLY A 252 0.90 21.11 -14.85
C GLY A 252 -0.29 20.15 -14.78
N ASN A 253 -1.34 20.45 -15.55
CA ASN A 253 -2.65 19.78 -15.49
C ASN A 253 -2.83 18.67 -16.54
N GLY A 254 -1.89 17.73 -16.58
CA GLY A 254 -2.01 16.50 -17.37
C GLY A 254 -3.16 15.57 -16.93
N PRO A 255 -3.36 14.44 -17.63
CA PRO A 255 -4.32 13.42 -17.20
C PRO A 255 -3.96 12.88 -15.81
N ARG A 256 -4.99 12.56 -15.02
CA ARG A 256 -4.84 12.06 -13.65
C ARG A 256 -5.29 10.62 -13.57
N ASN A 257 -4.59 9.80 -12.78
CA ASN A 257 -4.93 8.38 -12.79
C ASN A 257 -6.34 8.11 -12.28
N TRP A 258 -6.84 8.94 -11.36
CA TRP A 258 -8.18 8.77 -10.83
C TRP A 258 -9.30 9.06 -11.85
N GLN A 259 -9.02 9.83 -12.90
CA GLN A 259 -10.04 10.22 -13.89
C GLN A 259 -10.57 9.02 -14.69
N PRO A 260 -11.88 9.00 -15.01
CA PRO A 260 -12.49 7.91 -15.78
C PRO A 260 -11.79 7.62 -17.12
N GLU A 261 -11.40 8.65 -17.87
CA GLU A 261 -10.76 8.50 -19.18
C GLU A 261 -9.38 7.85 -19.03
N SER A 262 -8.58 8.31 -18.05
CA SER A 262 -7.27 7.74 -17.73
C SER A 262 -7.41 6.28 -17.27
N ARG A 263 -8.41 5.97 -16.44
CA ARG A 263 -8.71 4.59 -16.03
C ARG A 263 -9.04 3.72 -17.24
N ALA A 264 -9.89 4.20 -18.15
CA ALA A 264 -10.26 3.48 -19.37
C ALA A 264 -9.06 3.24 -20.30
N GLN A 265 -8.11 4.17 -20.37
CA GLN A 265 -6.87 4.03 -21.15
C GLN A 265 -5.88 3.04 -20.51
N ARG A 266 -5.84 2.95 -19.17
CA ARG A 266 -5.01 1.98 -18.44
C ARG A 266 -5.56 0.55 -18.51
N GLN A 267 -6.82 0.37 -18.89
CA GLN A 267 -7.38 -0.98 -19.04
C GLN A 267 -6.54 -1.80 -20.02
N LEU A 268 -6.10 -2.96 -19.53
CA LEU A 268 -5.35 -3.93 -20.32
C LEU A 268 -6.35 -4.68 -21.20
N ARG A 269 -6.58 -4.21 -22.43
CA ARG A 269 -7.62 -4.76 -23.31
C ARG A 269 -7.17 -5.98 -24.12
N THR A 270 -5.90 -6.04 -24.48
CA THR A 270 -5.34 -7.14 -25.27
C THR A 270 -4.60 -8.12 -24.36
N LEU A 271 -4.60 -9.40 -24.73
CA LEU A 271 -3.91 -10.44 -23.96
C LEU A 271 -2.41 -10.12 -23.84
N GLY A 272 -1.74 -9.72 -24.92
CA GLY A 272 -0.31 -9.37 -24.87
C GLY A 272 0.02 -8.27 -23.86
N ARG A 273 -0.83 -7.24 -23.72
CA ARG A 273 -0.62 -6.22 -22.67
C ARG A 273 -0.93 -6.76 -21.28
N LYS A 274 -1.92 -7.66 -21.14
CA LYS A 274 -2.23 -8.31 -19.86
C LYS A 274 -1.05 -9.14 -19.37
N VAL A 275 -0.45 -9.97 -20.22
CA VAL A 275 0.63 -10.90 -19.84
C VAL A 275 2.04 -10.38 -20.15
N ASP A 276 2.25 -9.07 -20.07
CA ASP A 276 3.56 -8.44 -20.18
C ASP A 276 4.55 -9.05 -19.17
N PRO A 277 5.64 -9.72 -19.61
CA PRO A 277 6.50 -10.49 -18.71
C PRO A 277 7.11 -9.68 -17.56
N GLU A 278 7.45 -8.41 -17.78
CA GLU A 278 8.05 -7.55 -16.75
C GLU A 278 7.12 -7.29 -15.55
N HIS A 279 5.80 -7.41 -15.78
CA HIS A 279 4.77 -7.12 -14.78
C HIS A 279 3.82 -8.28 -14.53
N THR A 280 4.21 -9.50 -14.95
CA THR A 280 3.41 -10.72 -14.82
C THR A 280 4.11 -11.73 -13.93
N ALA A 281 3.38 -12.29 -12.98
CA ALA A 281 3.83 -13.44 -12.21
C ALA A 281 3.04 -14.70 -12.57
N LEU A 282 3.76 -15.82 -12.67
CA LEU A 282 3.16 -17.17 -12.67
C LEU A 282 3.16 -17.68 -11.23
N LEU A 283 1.96 -17.86 -10.68
CA LEU A 283 1.75 -18.42 -9.36
C LEU A 283 1.33 -19.89 -9.50
N LEU A 284 2.23 -20.79 -9.11
CA LEU A 284 2.01 -22.24 -9.08
C LEU A 284 1.50 -22.64 -7.70
N VAL A 285 0.19 -22.84 -7.57
CA VAL A 285 -0.49 -23.16 -6.31
C VAL A 285 -0.68 -24.67 -6.19
N THR A 286 -0.13 -25.28 -5.15
CA THR A 286 -0.40 -26.68 -4.85
C THR A 286 -1.40 -26.80 -3.72
N GLY A 287 -2.39 -27.68 -3.88
CA GLY A 287 -3.33 -28.05 -2.82
C GLY A 287 -2.71 -28.91 -1.72
N ARG A 288 -3.50 -29.23 -0.69
CA ARG A 288 -3.06 -30.09 0.44
C ARG A 288 -3.18 -31.57 0.16
N SER A 289 -4.03 -31.93 -0.79
CA SER A 289 -4.29 -33.32 -1.17
C SER A 289 -3.10 -33.91 -1.90
N VAL A 290 -2.77 -35.16 -1.60
CA VAL A 290 -1.75 -35.90 -2.35
C VAL A 290 -2.31 -36.18 -3.75
N VAL A 291 -1.69 -35.59 -4.77
CA VAL A 291 -2.04 -35.85 -6.17
C VAL A 291 -1.41 -37.17 -6.58
N SER A 292 -2.15 -38.01 -7.31
CA SER A 292 -1.58 -39.26 -7.86
C SER A 292 -0.51 -38.93 -8.92
N PRO A 293 0.61 -39.67 -8.98
CA PRO A 293 1.64 -39.45 -10.00
C PRO A 293 1.04 -39.43 -11.41
N GLY A 294 1.42 -38.45 -12.24
CA GLY A 294 0.87 -38.28 -13.59
C GLY A 294 -0.50 -37.58 -13.69
N ALA A 295 -1.07 -37.11 -12.58
CA ALA A 295 -2.28 -36.25 -12.59
C ALA A 295 -1.95 -34.74 -12.66
N SER A 296 -0.68 -34.38 -12.91
CA SER A 296 -0.30 -33.00 -13.19
C SER A 296 -0.99 -32.50 -14.48
N PRO A 297 -1.58 -31.30 -14.49
CA PRO A 297 -2.20 -30.74 -15.69
C PRO A 297 -1.22 -30.72 -16.87
N ALA A 298 -1.59 -31.33 -18.01
CA ALA A 298 -0.67 -31.53 -19.13
C ALA A 298 0.01 -30.24 -19.65
N GLY A 299 -0.62 -29.08 -19.50
CA GLY A 299 -0.08 -27.80 -19.95
C GLY A 299 0.86 -27.09 -18.97
N ILE A 300 0.89 -27.47 -17.68
CA ILE A 300 1.48 -26.63 -16.64
C ILE A 300 3.02 -26.56 -16.70
N GLN A 301 3.67 -27.67 -17.04
CA GLN A 301 5.14 -27.72 -17.21
C GLN A 301 5.59 -26.83 -18.38
N ASP A 302 4.86 -26.89 -19.49
CA ASP A 302 5.17 -26.11 -20.69
C ASP A 302 4.91 -24.60 -20.46
N LEU A 303 3.82 -24.26 -19.76
CA LEU A 303 3.55 -22.90 -19.32
C LEU A 303 4.65 -22.35 -18.43
N ALA A 304 5.09 -23.11 -17.42
CA ALA A 304 6.17 -22.71 -16.52
C ALA A 304 7.49 -22.49 -17.29
N GLY A 305 7.83 -23.38 -18.23
CA GLY A 305 9.01 -23.24 -19.08
C GLY A 305 8.99 -21.97 -19.93
N HIS A 306 7.83 -21.63 -20.52
CA HIS A 306 7.67 -20.40 -21.30
C HIS A 306 7.70 -19.14 -20.42
N ALA A 307 7.04 -19.15 -19.26
CA ALA A 307 7.06 -18.04 -18.32
C ALA A 307 8.49 -17.71 -17.87
N ARG A 308 9.30 -18.73 -17.58
CA ARG A 308 10.73 -18.60 -17.25
C ARG A 308 11.53 -17.96 -18.38
N ARG A 309 11.38 -18.46 -19.62
CA ARG A 309 12.08 -17.91 -20.80
C ARG A 309 11.68 -16.46 -21.10
N ALA A 310 10.40 -16.14 -20.92
CA ALA A 310 9.88 -14.79 -21.11
C ALA A 310 10.33 -13.81 -20.01
N GLY A 311 10.90 -14.30 -18.89
CA GLY A 311 11.33 -13.47 -17.76
C GLY A 311 10.22 -13.13 -16.76
N CYS A 312 9.09 -13.86 -16.78
CA CYS A 312 8.04 -13.68 -15.78
C CYS A 312 8.52 -14.04 -14.37
N PHE A 313 7.95 -13.40 -13.36
CA PHE A 313 8.25 -13.73 -11.97
C PHE A 313 7.53 -15.03 -11.55
N VAL A 314 8.28 -16.10 -11.25
CA VAL A 314 7.68 -17.40 -10.90
C VAL A 314 7.67 -17.59 -9.37
N VAL A 315 6.50 -17.89 -8.85
CA VAL A 315 6.27 -18.14 -7.42
C VAL A 315 5.56 -19.47 -7.22
N HIS A 316 6.10 -20.28 -6.32
CA HIS A 316 5.54 -21.55 -5.88
C HIS A 316 4.82 -21.34 -4.56
N ALA A 317 3.50 -21.50 -4.55
CA ALA A 317 2.70 -21.42 -3.34
C ALA A 317 2.37 -22.84 -2.85
N TRP A 318 3.00 -23.24 -1.76
CA TRP A 318 2.85 -24.57 -1.18
C TRP A 318 2.15 -24.49 0.17
N PRO A 319 1.27 -25.44 0.51
CA PRO A 319 0.69 -25.48 1.82
C PRO A 319 1.81 -25.70 2.83
N ALA A 320 1.74 -25.01 3.96
CA ALA A 320 2.57 -25.33 5.10
C ALA A 320 2.21 -26.75 5.55
N ALA A 321 3.16 -27.68 5.43
CA ALA A 321 2.94 -29.09 5.70
C ALA A 321 2.45 -29.31 7.15
N SER A 322 1.53 -30.26 7.35
CA SER A 322 1.59 -31.07 8.58
C SER A 322 2.85 -31.94 8.48
N ALA A 323 3.46 -32.36 9.58
CA ALA A 323 4.82 -32.94 9.70
C ALA A 323 5.19 -34.19 8.83
N ARG A 324 4.50 -34.49 7.73
CA ARG A 324 4.72 -35.61 6.80
C ARG A 324 4.99 -35.22 5.33
N GLN A 325 5.04 -33.92 4.99
CA GLN A 325 5.21 -33.45 3.61
C GLN A 325 6.48 -32.58 3.49
N GLU A 326 7.65 -33.23 3.44
CA GLU A 326 8.92 -32.59 3.11
C GLU A 326 9.23 -32.60 1.60
N ASP A 327 8.44 -33.33 0.80
CA ASP A 327 8.69 -33.47 -0.64
C ASP A 327 8.00 -32.36 -1.47
N PRO A 328 8.77 -31.48 -2.14
CA PRO A 328 8.28 -30.38 -2.98
C PRO A 328 7.52 -30.83 -4.25
N THR A 329 7.44 -32.13 -4.55
CA THR A 329 6.86 -32.65 -5.80
C THR A 329 5.41 -33.13 -5.69
N THR A 330 4.80 -33.07 -4.51
CA THR A 330 3.54 -33.78 -4.15
C THR A 330 2.24 -33.30 -4.83
N GLY A 331 2.31 -32.52 -5.91
CA GLY A 331 1.12 -32.05 -6.64
C GLY A 331 1.28 -31.80 -8.13
N LEU A 332 2.31 -31.04 -8.52
CA LEU A 332 2.45 -30.52 -9.89
C LEU A 332 3.68 -31.05 -10.64
N GLU A 333 4.58 -31.76 -9.96
CA GLU A 333 5.85 -32.25 -10.53
C GLU A 333 6.72 -31.13 -11.14
N ILE A 334 6.51 -29.86 -10.76
CA ILE A 334 7.35 -28.73 -11.17
C ILE A 334 8.32 -28.41 -10.04
N VAL A 335 9.61 -28.61 -10.29
CA VAL A 335 10.67 -28.24 -9.37
C VAL A 335 10.97 -26.73 -9.50
N PRO A 336 11.08 -25.98 -8.39
CA PRO A 336 11.54 -24.60 -8.43
C PRO A 336 12.94 -24.47 -9.00
N CYS A 337 13.13 -23.51 -9.90
CA CYS A 337 14.45 -23.14 -10.39
C CYS A 337 15.17 -22.18 -9.42
N GLU A 338 16.48 -22.04 -9.57
CA GLU A 338 17.26 -21.06 -8.81
C GLU A 338 16.68 -19.65 -8.97
N GLY A 339 16.49 -18.94 -7.84
CA GLY A 339 15.90 -17.59 -7.80
C GLY A 339 14.36 -17.54 -7.76
N GLU A 340 13.66 -18.64 -8.05
CA GLU A 340 12.20 -18.69 -7.91
C GLU A 340 11.79 -18.68 -6.44
N GLN A 341 10.67 -18.01 -6.14
CA GLN A 341 10.23 -17.84 -4.76
C GLN A 341 9.30 -18.96 -4.33
N ILE A 342 9.44 -19.39 -3.07
CA ILE A 342 8.54 -20.35 -2.44
C ILE A 342 7.82 -19.65 -1.30
N VAL A 343 6.49 -19.65 -1.37
CA VAL A 343 5.59 -19.14 -0.34
C VAL A 343 4.92 -20.32 0.34
N ARG A 344 4.98 -20.39 1.67
CA ARG A 344 4.26 -21.38 2.46
C ARG A 344 3.01 -20.75 3.04
N TYR A 345 1.84 -21.32 2.76
CA TYR A 345 0.55 -20.76 3.17
C TYR A 345 -0.22 -21.68 4.11
N HIS A 346 -0.92 -21.09 5.09
CA HIS A 346 -1.59 -21.82 6.18
C HIS A 346 -3.12 -21.88 6.06
N ARG A 347 -3.68 -21.12 5.12
CA ARG A 347 -5.13 -21.02 4.87
C ARG A 347 -5.48 -21.58 3.48
N ALA A 348 -6.62 -21.22 2.92
CA ALA A 348 -7.01 -21.67 1.57
C ALA A 348 -6.32 -20.86 0.46
N SER A 349 -6.24 -19.54 0.63
CA SER A 349 -5.56 -18.62 -0.29
C SER A 349 -4.05 -18.56 -0.02
N ALA A 350 -3.25 -18.45 -1.07
CA ALA A 350 -1.82 -18.26 -0.99
C ALA A 350 -1.39 -16.89 -0.43
N PHE A 351 -2.30 -15.90 -0.42
CA PHE A 351 -2.05 -14.57 0.15
C PHE A 351 -2.21 -14.54 1.67
N ALA A 352 -3.08 -15.39 2.21
CA ALA A 352 -3.51 -15.31 3.60
C ALA A 352 -2.36 -15.70 4.55
N ASP A 353 -1.93 -14.73 5.36
CA ASP A 353 -0.84 -14.82 6.34
C ASP A 353 0.52 -15.18 5.70
N THR A 354 0.79 -14.68 4.49
CA THR A 354 2.07 -14.89 3.80
C THR A 354 2.71 -13.60 3.30
N GLN A 355 3.96 -13.73 2.84
CA GLN A 355 4.73 -12.66 2.20
C GLN A 355 4.40 -12.48 0.70
N LEU A 356 3.40 -13.18 0.15
CA LEU A 356 3.13 -13.18 -1.30
C LEU A 356 2.88 -11.77 -1.84
N GLU A 357 2.06 -10.96 -1.18
CA GLU A 357 1.76 -9.61 -1.67
C GLU A 357 3.00 -8.71 -1.67
N ILE A 358 3.89 -8.84 -0.67
CA ILE A 358 5.17 -8.12 -0.63
C ILE A 358 6.02 -8.53 -1.84
N LEU A 359 6.15 -9.83 -2.12
CA LEU A 359 6.91 -10.32 -3.27
C LEU A 359 6.36 -9.77 -4.59
N LEU A 360 5.04 -9.74 -4.76
CA LEU A 360 4.40 -9.25 -5.98
C LEU A 360 4.60 -7.75 -6.15
N ARG A 361 4.37 -6.94 -5.11
CA ARG A 361 4.54 -5.48 -5.16
C ARG A 361 5.99 -5.06 -5.35
N SER A 362 6.91 -5.71 -4.65
CA SER A 362 8.36 -5.51 -4.79
C SER A 362 8.91 -5.93 -6.16
N ASN A 363 8.12 -6.62 -7.00
CA ASN A 363 8.45 -6.92 -8.38
C ASN A 363 7.54 -6.19 -9.37
N CYS A 364 6.78 -5.18 -8.91
CA CYS A 364 5.88 -4.38 -9.72
C CYS A 364 4.88 -5.23 -10.54
N ILE A 365 4.43 -6.35 -9.97
CA ILE A 365 3.50 -7.26 -10.64
C ILE A 365 2.10 -6.65 -10.63
N ARG A 366 1.44 -6.68 -11.78
CA ARG A 366 0.04 -6.27 -11.96
C ARG A 366 -0.86 -7.41 -12.44
N THR A 367 -0.27 -8.47 -12.99
CA THR A 367 -0.99 -9.61 -13.55
C THR A 367 -0.52 -10.91 -12.92
N LEU A 368 -1.48 -11.72 -12.48
CA LEU A 368 -1.23 -13.04 -11.89
C LEU A 368 -1.84 -14.13 -12.76
N ILE A 369 -0.98 -14.99 -13.27
CA ILE A 369 -1.39 -16.25 -13.90
C ILE A 369 -1.41 -17.30 -12.81
N VAL A 370 -2.59 -17.78 -12.42
CA VAL A 370 -2.75 -18.75 -11.32
C VAL A 370 -3.02 -20.13 -11.89
N ALA A 371 -2.04 -21.03 -11.77
CA ALA A 371 -2.10 -22.42 -12.22
C ALA A 371 -1.84 -23.35 -11.04
N GLY A 372 -2.37 -24.59 -11.07
CA GLY A 372 -2.24 -25.43 -9.88
C GLY A 372 -3.22 -26.57 -9.71
N SER A 373 -3.21 -27.16 -8.51
CA SER A 373 -4.15 -28.21 -8.10
C SER A 373 -5.21 -27.68 -7.12
N GLU A 374 -6.29 -28.43 -6.94
CA GLU A 374 -7.48 -28.05 -6.15
C GLU A 374 -8.13 -26.76 -6.67
N THR A 375 -8.64 -26.83 -7.91
CA THR A 375 -9.26 -25.70 -8.63
C THR A 375 -10.28 -24.94 -7.76
N ASN A 376 -11.15 -25.66 -7.07
CA ASN A 376 -12.25 -25.19 -6.24
C ASN A 376 -11.85 -24.74 -4.82
N ILE A 377 -10.59 -24.96 -4.41
CA ILE A 377 -10.12 -24.61 -3.06
C ILE A 377 -8.97 -23.62 -3.17
N ALA A 378 -7.75 -24.09 -3.44
CA ALA A 378 -6.55 -23.28 -3.34
C ALA A 378 -6.44 -22.29 -4.50
N VAL A 379 -6.71 -22.73 -5.74
CA VAL A 379 -6.68 -21.87 -6.93
C VAL A 379 -7.78 -20.82 -6.85
N GLU A 380 -9.05 -21.22 -6.71
CA GLU A 380 -10.18 -20.28 -6.70
C GLU A 380 -10.10 -19.27 -5.55
N SER A 381 -9.74 -19.71 -4.33
CA SER A 381 -9.58 -18.78 -3.19
C SER A 381 -8.48 -17.76 -3.46
N THR A 382 -7.35 -18.19 -4.04
CA THR A 382 -6.24 -17.31 -4.38
C THR A 382 -6.60 -16.34 -5.51
N VAL A 383 -7.35 -16.79 -6.52
CA VAL A 383 -7.83 -15.96 -7.63
C VAL A 383 -8.81 -14.88 -7.14
N ARG A 384 -9.74 -15.25 -6.26
CA ARG A 384 -10.69 -14.30 -5.66
C ARG A 384 -9.96 -13.24 -4.85
N GLU A 385 -9.01 -13.65 -4.01
CA GLU A 385 -8.24 -12.69 -3.22
C GLU A 385 -7.31 -11.82 -4.09
N ALA A 386 -6.74 -12.38 -5.16
CA ALA A 386 -6.00 -11.59 -6.15
C ALA A 386 -6.88 -10.48 -6.76
N PHE A 387 -8.11 -10.82 -7.15
CA PHE A 387 -9.09 -9.88 -7.69
C PHE A 387 -9.44 -8.78 -6.67
N ASP A 388 -9.74 -9.13 -5.42
CA ASP A 388 -10.06 -8.16 -4.36
C ASP A 388 -8.88 -7.24 -4.03
N ARG A 389 -7.66 -7.67 -4.36
CA ARG A 389 -6.41 -6.92 -4.22
C ARG A 389 -6.02 -6.11 -5.46
N ASP A 390 -6.91 -6.03 -6.46
CA ASP A 390 -6.75 -5.29 -7.72
C ASP A 390 -5.66 -5.85 -8.65
N TYR A 391 -5.33 -7.14 -8.52
CA TYR A 391 -4.50 -7.84 -9.52
C TYR A 391 -5.36 -8.31 -10.68
N TYR A 392 -4.81 -8.20 -11.88
CA TYR A 392 -5.41 -8.81 -13.05
C TYR A 392 -5.17 -10.32 -13.05
N ALA A 393 -6.20 -11.12 -12.77
CA ALA A 393 -6.09 -12.57 -12.67
C ALA A 393 -6.37 -13.29 -14.00
N ILE A 394 -5.54 -14.27 -14.34
CA ILE A 394 -5.71 -15.18 -15.48
C ILE A 394 -5.59 -16.61 -14.97
N VAL A 395 -6.53 -17.47 -15.38
CA VAL A 395 -6.51 -18.90 -15.02
C VAL A 395 -6.40 -19.73 -16.30
N PRO A 396 -5.24 -20.37 -16.55
CA PRO A 396 -5.07 -21.32 -17.63
C PRO A 396 -5.87 -22.60 -17.38
N GLU A 397 -6.99 -22.78 -18.09
CA GLU A 397 -7.96 -23.87 -17.82
C GLU A 397 -7.38 -25.28 -17.98
N ASP A 398 -6.38 -25.45 -18.85
CA ASP A 398 -5.62 -26.67 -19.10
C ASP A 398 -4.42 -26.85 -18.15
N CYS A 399 -4.20 -25.90 -17.24
CA CYS A 399 -3.13 -25.91 -16.23
C CYS A 399 -3.68 -25.90 -14.80
N VAL A 400 -4.98 -26.14 -14.62
CA VAL A 400 -5.61 -26.32 -13.31
C VAL A 400 -6.35 -27.65 -13.24
N HIS A 401 -6.33 -28.29 -12.07
CA HIS A 401 -6.98 -29.58 -11.88
C HIS A 401 -7.62 -29.68 -10.48
N ALA A 402 -8.61 -30.55 -10.34
CA ALA A 402 -9.15 -31.02 -9.06
C ALA A 402 -9.36 -32.54 -9.15
N PRO A 403 -9.35 -33.27 -8.02
CA PRO A 403 -9.51 -34.73 -8.02
C PRO A 403 -10.71 -35.20 -8.86
N LEU A 404 -10.65 -36.40 -9.45
CA LEU A 404 -11.72 -36.92 -10.31
C LEU A 404 -13.10 -36.96 -9.63
N SER A 405 -13.15 -37.18 -8.31
CA SER A 405 -14.38 -37.13 -7.51
C SER A 405 -15.03 -35.74 -7.44
N GLU A 406 -14.31 -34.70 -7.84
CA GLU A 406 -14.71 -33.29 -7.77
C GLU A 406 -14.84 -32.65 -9.16
N HIS A 407 -14.98 -33.46 -10.22
CA HIS A 407 -15.10 -32.97 -11.60
C HIS A 407 -16.17 -31.87 -11.77
N ASP A 408 -17.35 -32.05 -11.16
CA ASP A 408 -18.44 -31.07 -11.24
C ASP A 408 -18.08 -29.76 -10.50
N LEU A 409 -17.34 -29.86 -9.39
CA LEU A 409 -16.85 -28.69 -8.66
C LEU A 409 -15.79 -27.93 -9.49
N HIS A 410 -14.86 -28.64 -10.12
CA HIS A 410 -13.86 -28.05 -11.01
C HIS A 410 -14.51 -27.24 -12.14
N ALA A 411 -15.47 -27.83 -12.85
CA ALA A 411 -16.16 -27.15 -13.95
C ALA A 411 -16.98 -25.93 -13.46
N SER A 412 -17.63 -26.05 -12.30
CA SER A 412 -18.38 -24.96 -11.67
C SER A 412 -17.46 -23.80 -11.24
N SER A 413 -16.32 -24.10 -10.64
CA SER A 413 -15.31 -23.12 -10.23
C SER A 413 -14.72 -22.37 -11.41
N LEU A 414 -14.35 -23.06 -12.49
CA LEU A 414 -13.89 -22.41 -13.73
C LEU A 414 -14.96 -21.47 -14.31
N THR A 415 -16.23 -21.89 -14.30
CA THR A 415 -17.34 -21.06 -14.77
C THR A 415 -17.52 -19.81 -13.92
N THR A 416 -17.42 -19.95 -12.61
CA THR A 416 -17.55 -18.84 -11.66
C THR A 416 -16.40 -17.85 -11.79
N MET A 417 -15.16 -18.34 -11.85
CA MET A 417 -13.97 -17.50 -12.08
C MET A 417 -14.06 -16.75 -13.40
N ARG A 418 -14.44 -17.41 -14.49
CA ARG A 418 -14.58 -16.80 -15.82
C ARG A 418 -15.58 -15.64 -15.85
N ARG A 419 -16.65 -15.73 -15.05
CA ARG A 419 -17.71 -14.72 -15.03
C ARG A 419 -17.38 -13.52 -14.15
N HIS A 420 -16.59 -13.70 -13.09
CA HIS A 420 -16.53 -12.72 -12.01
C HIS A 420 -15.12 -12.30 -11.60
N PHE A 421 -14.10 -13.16 -11.74
CA PHE A 421 -12.83 -12.96 -11.05
C PHE A 421 -11.60 -12.99 -11.96
N ALA A 422 -11.64 -13.69 -13.10
CA ALA A 422 -10.45 -13.88 -13.94
C ALA A 422 -10.78 -14.15 -15.41
N ASP A 423 -9.81 -13.87 -16.29
CA ASP A 423 -9.82 -14.43 -17.65
C ASP A 423 -9.45 -15.92 -17.58
N VAL A 424 -10.42 -16.79 -17.83
CA VAL A 424 -10.20 -18.25 -17.92
C VAL A 424 -10.02 -18.65 -19.38
N ILE A 425 -8.79 -18.97 -19.78
CA ILE A 425 -8.37 -19.22 -21.17
C ILE A 425 -7.37 -20.38 -21.25
N GLY A 426 -7.13 -20.96 -22.42
CA GLY A 426 -6.09 -21.98 -22.59
C GLY A 426 -4.65 -21.43 -22.57
N SER A 427 -3.71 -22.18 -21.99
CA SER A 427 -2.30 -21.82 -21.82
C SER A 427 -1.59 -21.50 -23.14
N THR A 428 -1.96 -22.15 -24.25
CA THR A 428 -1.39 -21.88 -25.58
C THR A 428 -1.59 -20.42 -26.01
N ARG A 429 -2.72 -19.79 -25.66
CA ARG A 429 -2.97 -18.38 -25.98
C ARG A 429 -2.05 -17.43 -25.20
N ILE A 430 -1.79 -17.78 -23.94
CA ILE A 430 -0.86 -17.06 -23.07
C ILE A 430 0.56 -17.15 -23.67
N ARG A 431 1.03 -18.38 -23.91
CA ARG A 431 2.38 -18.65 -24.45
C ARG A 431 2.62 -17.99 -25.81
N SER A 432 1.63 -18.01 -26.70
CA SER A 432 1.72 -17.36 -28.02
C SER A 432 1.92 -15.83 -27.91
N SER A 433 1.46 -15.22 -26.80
CA SER A 433 1.66 -13.79 -26.56
C SER A 433 3.09 -13.45 -26.17
N TRP A 434 3.86 -14.41 -25.62
CA TRP A 434 5.28 -14.26 -25.29
C TRP A 434 6.21 -14.60 -26.45
N ALA A 435 5.77 -15.43 -27.40
CA ALA A 435 6.58 -15.85 -28.54
C ALA A 435 6.98 -14.69 -29.50
N HIS A 436 6.37 -13.50 -29.35
CA HIS A 436 6.68 -12.30 -30.14
C HIS A 436 7.62 -11.33 -29.39
N ALA A 437 8.12 -11.71 -28.21
CA ALA A 437 9.01 -10.90 -27.38
C ALA A 437 10.49 -11.31 -27.48
N GLU A 438 10.82 -12.29 -28.33
CA GLU A 438 12.19 -12.75 -28.64
C GLU A 438 12.87 -11.95 -29.76
#